data_AF-A0A7S1HIT9-F1
#
_entry.id   AF-A0A7S1HIT9-F1
#
_cell.length_a   1.000
_cell.length_b   1.000
_cell.length_c   1.000
_cell.angle_alpha   90.00
_cell.angle_beta   90.00
_cell.angle_gamma   90.00
#
_symmetry.space_group_name_H-M   'P 1'
#
loop_
_entity.id
_entity.type
_entity.pdbx_description
1 polymer ?
#
loop_
_entity_poly.entity_id
_entity_poly.type
_entity_poly.pdbx_seq_one_letter_code
_entity_poly.pdbx_strand_id
1 'polypeptide(L)'
;DECLACPLNSTTLGASGATHVDNCTCLTGHSRPSPLSNCTPCGPGSFSSSGGECASCPAGTTSKQGDGECACMDGSFGPVFGPCNCSGGFYGDPTAGCLRCQTFAFSLPGSRSAADCRCVYPYNDFEGECFIENWAWVDLTAAEGGRPDARAGHAVATVGRHVYIFGGEFGFFGFKNDFYKLDLGVVPNQWTDLTTSSAHPVSGYAPGARQGHGMAAAGGRV
;
A
#
# COMPACT_ATOMS: atom_id res chain seq x y z
N ASP A 1 24.52 -17.78 -46.20
CA ASP A 1 24.67 -17.44 -44.77
C ASP A 1 23.30 -17.22 -44.17
N GLU A 2 22.86 -18.13 -43.31
CA GLU A 2 21.62 -17.99 -42.55
C GLU A 2 21.93 -17.40 -41.17
N CYS A 3 21.19 -16.37 -40.77
CA CYS A 3 21.29 -15.83 -39.42
C CYS A 3 20.62 -16.79 -38.43
N LEU A 4 21.40 -17.27 -37.46
CA LEU A 4 20.89 -18.08 -36.35
C LEU A 4 20.43 -17.17 -35.21
N ALA A 5 19.28 -17.48 -34.63
CA ALA A 5 18.78 -16.78 -33.45
C ALA A 5 19.61 -17.14 -32.21
N CYS A 6 19.76 -16.19 -31.30
CA CYS A 6 20.35 -16.44 -30.00
C CYS A 6 19.48 -17.41 -29.16
N PRO A 7 20.09 -18.13 -28.19
CA PRO A 7 19.37 -18.98 -27.23
C PRO A 7 18.25 -18.24 -26.49
N LEU A 8 17.29 -18.99 -25.91
CA LEU A 8 16.16 -18.40 -25.20
C LEU A 8 16.61 -17.43 -24.09
N ASN A 9 15.91 -16.29 -24.00
CA ASN A 9 16.18 -15.19 -23.07
C ASN A 9 17.60 -14.60 -23.19
N SER A 10 18.15 -14.57 -24.40
CA SER A 10 19.43 -13.92 -24.71
C SER A 10 19.35 -13.03 -25.96
N THR A 11 20.26 -12.09 -26.07
CA THR A 11 20.36 -11.11 -27.16
C THR A 11 21.82 -10.80 -27.47
N THR A 12 22.12 -10.17 -28.60
CA THR A 12 23.47 -9.71 -28.93
C THR A 12 23.72 -8.30 -28.36
N LEU A 13 24.92 -8.04 -27.83
CA LEU A 13 25.32 -6.70 -27.39
C LEU A 13 25.49 -5.76 -28.60
N GLY A 14 24.48 -4.94 -28.87
CA GLY A 14 24.55 -3.85 -29.86
C GLY A 14 24.05 -4.19 -31.27
N ALA A 15 23.94 -3.14 -32.11
CA ALA A 15 23.38 -3.19 -33.47
C ALA A 15 24.27 -3.89 -34.52
N SER A 16 25.52 -4.20 -34.17
CA SER A 16 26.45 -4.95 -35.03
C SER A 16 26.27 -6.45 -34.75
N GLY A 17 25.64 -7.16 -35.68
CA GLY A 17 25.27 -8.56 -35.55
C GLY A 17 26.42 -9.47 -35.10
N ALA A 18 26.10 -10.43 -34.24
CA ALA A 18 27.03 -11.44 -33.77
C ALA A 18 27.45 -12.40 -34.90
N THR A 19 28.74 -12.74 -34.95
CA THR A 19 29.29 -13.72 -35.90
C THR A 19 29.31 -15.15 -35.34
N HIS A 20 29.07 -15.32 -34.03
CA HIS A 20 28.99 -16.61 -33.33
C HIS A 20 27.93 -16.57 -32.21
N VAL A 21 27.31 -17.72 -31.91
CA VAL A 21 26.30 -17.89 -30.83
C VAL A 21 26.86 -17.49 -29.45
N ASP A 22 28.17 -17.63 -29.26
CA ASP A 22 28.85 -17.31 -28.01
C ASP A 22 28.83 -15.81 -27.67
N ASN A 23 28.54 -14.95 -28.66
CA ASN A 23 28.36 -13.50 -28.48
C ASN A 23 26.95 -13.12 -27.97
N CYS A 24 26.04 -14.08 -27.83
CA CYS A 24 24.73 -13.84 -27.23
C CYS A 24 24.90 -13.70 -25.71
N THR A 25 24.39 -12.62 -25.11
CA THR A 25 24.35 -12.37 -23.67
C THR A 25 22.93 -12.52 -23.15
N CYS A 26 22.76 -12.96 -21.90
CA CYS A 26 21.41 -13.07 -21.34
C CYS A 26 20.71 -11.70 -21.28
N LEU A 27 19.39 -11.71 -21.36
CA LEU A 27 18.59 -10.52 -21.07
C LEU A 27 18.75 -10.14 -19.59
N THR A 28 18.39 -8.91 -19.26
CA THR A 28 18.31 -8.45 -17.87
C THR A 28 17.46 -9.40 -17.03
N GLY A 29 17.91 -9.63 -15.79
CA GLY A 29 17.28 -10.54 -14.83
C GLY A 29 17.48 -12.02 -15.13
N HIS A 30 18.32 -12.38 -16.10
CA HIS A 30 18.61 -13.77 -16.44
C HIS A 30 20.12 -14.05 -16.37
N SER A 31 20.47 -15.29 -15.99
CA SER A 31 21.85 -15.77 -15.99
C SER A 31 21.92 -17.18 -16.57
N ARG A 32 23.13 -17.63 -16.92
CA ARG A 32 23.36 -18.99 -17.40
C ARG A 32 24.71 -19.52 -16.94
N PRO A 33 24.83 -20.84 -16.69
CA PRO A 33 26.08 -21.45 -16.25
C PRO A 33 27.12 -21.60 -17.37
N SER A 34 26.71 -21.56 -18.66
CA SER A 34 27.65 -21.68 -19.78
C SER A 34 27.18 -20.94 -21.04
N PRO A 35 28.08 -20.52 -21.95
CA PRO A 35 27.77 -19.69 -23.13
C PRO A 35 26.81 -20.32 -24.15
N LEU A 36 26.67 -21.64 -24.13
CA LEU A 36 25.80 -22.40 -25.04
C LEU A 36 24.48 -22.83 -24.39
N SER A 37 24.27 -22.50 -23.10
CA SER A 37 23.06 -22.85 -22.37
C SER A 37 22.00 -21.74 -22.45
N ASN A 38 20.75 -22.12 -22.23
CA ASN A 38 19.63 -21.18 -22.16
C ASN A 38 19.75 -20.30 -20.90
N CYS A 39 19.32 -19.06 -21.02
CA CYS A 39 19.30 -18.13 -19.89
C CYS A 39 18.09 -18.41 -18.98
N THR A 40 18.37 -18.64 -17.71
CA THR A 40 17.38 -18.87 -16.66
C THR A 40 17.17 -17.60 -15.84
N PRO A 41 15.93 -17.27 -15.44
CA PRO A 41 15.65 -16.09 -14.64
C PRO A 41 16.33 -16.21 -13.27
N CYS A 42 16.87 -15.10 -12.77
CA CYS A 42 17.36 -15.00 -11.41
C CYS A 42 16.23 -15.30 -10.42
N GLY A 43 16.55 -16.03 -9.35
CA GLY A 43 15.59 -16.33 -8.30
C GLY A 43 15.16 -15.08 -7.52
N PRO A 44 14.07 -15.16 -6.73
CA PRO A 44 13.64 -14.04 -5.88
C PRO A 44 14.77 -13.55 -4.97
N GLY A 45 14.91 -12.23 -4.84
CA GLY A 45 15.99 -11.60 -4.06
C GLY A 45 17.36 -11.61 -4.76
N SER A 46 17.40 -11.93 -6.05
CA SER A 46 18.59 -11.79 -6.89
C SER A 46 18.27 -11.10 -8.22
N PHE A 47 19.26 -10.44 -8.81
CA PHE A 47 19.12 -9.66 -10.03
C PHE A 47 20.33 -9.83 -10.95
N SER A 48 20.19 -9.45 -12.22
CA SER A 48 21.29 -9.37 -13.18
C SER A 48 21.07 -8.21 -14.14
N SER A 49 21.92 -7.18 -14.07
CA SER A 49 21.74 -5.94 -14.85
C SER A 49 22.21 -6.05 -16.31
N SER A 50 22.99 -7.08 -16.66
CA SER A 50 23.59 -7.22 -17.99
C SER A 50 23.69 -8.68 -18.47
N GLY A 51 22.89 -9.58 -17.89
CA GLY A 51 22.87 -10.98 -18.30
C GLY A 51 24.06 -11.81 -17.81
N GLY A 52 24.76 -11.33 -16.78
CA GLY A 52 25.80 -12.04 -16.05
C GLY A 52 25.24 -12.92 -14.94
N GLU A 53 26.13 -13.40 -14.05
CA GLU A 53 25.74 -14.17 -12.87
C GLU A 53 24.76 -13.38 -11.99
N CYS A 54 23.75 -14.06 -11.44
CA CYS A 54 22.78 -13.43 -10.56
C CYS A 54 23.46 -12.98 -9.26
N ALA A 55 23.41 -11.68 -8.99
CA ALA A 55 23.87 -11.11 -7.73
C ALA A 55 22.70 -11.04 -6.74
N SER A 56 22.97 -11.27 -5.46
CA SER A 56 21.99 -11.06 -4.39
C SER A 56 21.65 -9.57 -4.26
N CYS A 57 20.39 -9.28 -3.96
CA CYS A 57 19.95 -7.91 -3.70
C CYS A 57 20.64 -7.32 -2.45
N PRO A 58 21.04 -6.03 -2.49
CA PRO A 58 21.52 -5.32 -1.31
C PRO A 58 20.49 -5.32 -0.15
N ALA A 59 20.97 -5.14 1.08
CA ALA A 59 20.12 -5.09 2.26
C ALA A 59 19.01 -4.03 2.12
N GLY A 60 17.77 -4.39 2.48
CA GLY A 60 16.59 -3.52 2.36
C GLY A 60 15.97 -3.46 0.96
N THR A 61 16.52 -4.20 -0.01
CA THR A 61 15.95 -4.34 -1.36
C THR A 61 15.54 -5.78 -1.65
N THR A 62 14.61 -5.96 -2.57
CA THR A 62 14.11 -7.26 -3.03
C THR A 62 13.84 -7.23 -4.53
N SER A 63 13.78 -8.39 -5.15
CA SER A 63 13.48 -8.57 -6.56
C SER A 63 12.55 -9.78 -6.74
N LYS A 64 11.67 -9.73 -7.72
CA LYS A 64 10.90 -10.88 -8.19
C LYS A 64 11.76 -11.74 -9.12
N GLN A 65 11.28 -12.94 -9.41
CA GLN A 65 11.97 -13.82 -10.35
C GLN A 65 12.07 -13.16 -11.74
N GLY A 66 13.28 -13.09 -12.28
CA GLY A 66 13.54 -12.50 -13.60
C GLY A 66 13.67 -10.97 -13.61
N ASP A 67 13.69 -10.32 -12.44
CA ASP A 67 13.91 -8.87 -12.37
C ASP A 67 15.37 -8.51 -12.66
N GLY A 68 15.56 -7.46 -13.45
CA GLY A 68 16.89 -6.96 -13.83
C GLY A 68 17.58 -6.11 -12.78
N GLU A 69 16.83 -5.64 -11.77
CA GLU A 69 17.27 -4.70 -10.74
C GLU A 69 16.51 -4.98 -9.44
N CYS A 70 17.05 -4.54 -8.30
CA CYS A 70 16.37 -4.67 -7.00
C CYS A 70 15.54 -3.41 -6.71
N ALA A 71 14.38 -3.58 -6.08
CA ALA A 71 13.52 -2.51 -5.59
C ALA A 71 13.50 -2.48 -4.05
N CYS A 72 13.21 -1.32 -3.46
CA CYS A 72 13.03 -1.21 -2.03
C CYS A 72 11.87 -2.11 -1.54
N MET A 73 12.05 -2.77 -0.39
CA MET A 73 10.99 -3.57 0.23
C MET A 73 9.78 -2.71 0.61
N ASP A 74 8.61 -3.33 0.74
CA ASP A 74 7.38 -2.66 1.16
C ASP A 74 7.59 -1.82 2.43
N GLY A 75 7.14 -0.56 2.42
CA GLY A 75 7.37 0.37 3.52
C GLY A 75 8.70 1.15 3.43
N SER A 76 9.43 1.04 2.32
CA SER A 76 10.64 1.85 2.05
C SER A 76 10.66 2.41 0.62
N PHE A 77 11.35 3.54 0.43
CA PHE A 77 11.52 4.23 -0.84
C PHE A 77 12.98 4.64 -1.03
N GLY A 78 13.48 4.64 -2.27
CA GLY A 78 14.86 4.99 -2.56
C GLY A 78 15.15 4.93 -4.04
N PRO A 79 16.30 5.48 -4.47
CA PRO A 79 16.76 5.34 -5.85
C PRO A 79 17.13 3.88 -6.14
N VAL A 80 16.99 3.47 -7.40
CA VAL A 80 17.33 2.11 -7.90
C VAL A 80 18.74 1.65 -7.49
N PHE A 81 19.68 2.60 -7.39
CA PHE A 81 21.07 2.35 -6.99
C PHE A 81 21.47 3.20 -5.77
N GLY A 82 20.71 3.11 -4.67
CA GLY A 82 21.09 3.75 -3.41
C GLY A 82 20.34 3.20 -2.19
N PRO A 83 20.59 3.77 -0.99
CA PRO A 83 20.00 3.26 0.25
C PRO A 83 18.48 3.47 0.28
N CYS A 84 17.74 2.43 0.62
CA CYS A 84 16.30 2.53 0.88
C CYS A 84 16.04 3.24 2.21
N ASN A 85 15.12 4.20 2.19
CA ASN A 85 14.70 4.97 3.35
C ASN A 85 13.27 4.54 3.74
N CYS A 86 12.98 4.43 5.03
CA CYS A 86 11.63 3.99 5.43
C CYS A 86 10.58 5.06 5.10
N SER A 87 9.45 4.64 4.54
CA SER A 87 8.30 5.51 4.29
C SER A 87 7.69 6.00 5.61
N GLY A 88 6.87 7.05 5.55
CA GLY A 88 6.17 7.54 6.74
C GLY A 88 5.32 6.44 7.39
N GLY A 89 5.36 6.35 8.71
CA GLY A 89 4.75 5.27 9.49
C GLY A 89 5.63 4.02 9.63
N PHE A 90 6.86 4.04 9.11
CA PHE A 90 7.89 3.00 9.30
C PHE A 90 9.19 3.61 9.84
N TYR A 91 10.01 2.81 10.52
CA TYR A 91 11.31 3.18 11.03
C TYR A 91 12.35 2.09 10.72
N GLY A 92 13.61 2.48 10.57
CA GLY A 92 14.70 1.55 10.30
C GLY A 92 15.11 0.72 11.51
N ASP A 93 15.28 -0.57 11.30
CA ASP A 93 15.91 -1.53 12.21
C ASP A 93 17.15 -2.14 11.55
N PRO A 94 18.31 -2.21 12.23
CA PRO A 94 19.55 -2.74 11.65
C PRO A 94 19.48 -4.21 11.21
N THR A 95 18.52 -4.98 11.72
CA THR A 95 18.37 -6.42 11.46
C THR A 95 17.14 -6.75 10.61
N ALA A 96 16.03 -6.05 10.81
CA ALA A 96 14.74 -6.34 10.20
C ALA A 96 14.37 -5.40 9.04
N GLY A 97 15.17 -4.36 8.76
CA GLY A 97 14.85 -3.37 7.74
C GLY A 97 13.79 -2.39 8.24
N CYS A 98 12.81 -2.02 7.42
CA CYS A 98 11.79 -1.05 7.84
C CYS A 98 10.65 -1.73 8.61
N LEU A 99 10.56 -1.44 9.90
CA LEU A 99 9.48 -1.89 10.77
C LEU A 99 8.38 -0.83 10.84
N ARG A 100 7.12 -1.26 10.93
CA ARG A 100 5.98 -0.35 11.08
C ARG A 100 5.96 0.22 12.51
N CYS A 101 5.59 1.48 12.64
CA CYS A 101 5.21 2.03 13.94
C CYS A 101 4.05 1.25 14.57
N GLN A 102 3.97 1.26 15.89
CA GLN A 102 2.85 0.68 16.64
C GLN A 102 1.50 1.29 16.25
N THR A 103 0.41 0.60 16.62
CA THR A 103 -0.95 1.07 16.36
C THR A 103 -1.15 2.49 16.88
N PHE A 104 -1.76 3.34 16.05
CA PHE A 104 -2.00 4.77 16.34
C PHE A 104 -0.74 5.64 16.49
N ALA A 105 0.43 5.16 16.05
CA ALA A 105 1.65 5.96 15.94
C ALA A 105 2.08 6.18 14.48
N PHE A 106 2.79 7.28 14.25
CA PHE A 106 3.33 7.65 12.94
C PHE A 106 4.74 8.23 13.08
N SER A 107 5.62 7.87 12.14
CA SER A 107 6.97 8.39 11.99
C SER A 107 7.11 9.16 10.68
N LEU A 108 8.05 10.11 10.62
CA LEU A 108 8.36 10.79 9.37
C LEU A 108 9.13 9.87 8.42
N PRO A 109 9.06 10.10 7.09
CA PRO A 109 9.89 9.38 6.14
C PRO A 109 11.38 9.48 6.52
N GLY A 110 12.04 8.33 6.59
CA GLY A 110 13.45 8.19 6.93
C GLY A 110 13.81 8.10 8.41
N SER A 111 12.81 7.88 9.26
CA SER A 111 13.02 7.51 10.66
C SER A 111 13.88 6.27 10.81
N ARG A 112 14.75 6.27 11.83
CA ARG A 112 15.82 5.29 12.03
C ARG A 112 15.67 4.46 13.30
N SER A 113 14.62 4.70 14.09
CA SER A 113 14.35 3.93 15.30
C SER A 113 12.88 4.00 15.70
N ALA A 114 12.44 3.04 16.53
CA ALA A 114 11.09 3.02 17.07
C ALA A 114 10.76 4.31 17.85
N ALA A 115 11.76 4.97 18.44
CA ALA A 115 11.59 6.22 19.18
C ALA A 115 11.17 7.41 18.30
N ASP A 116 11.31 7.30 16.98
CA ASP A 116 10.83 8.32 16.04
C ASP A 116 9.32 8.20 15.76
N CYS A 117 8.70 7.09 16.15
CA CYS A 117 7.25 6.93 16.08
C CYS A 117 6.58 7.74 17.19
N ARG A 118 5.68 8.64 16.82
CA ARG A 118 4.90 9.43 17.78
C ARG A 118 3.44 9.06 17.68
N CYS A 119 2.76 8.99 18.81
CA CYS A 119 1.32 8.81 18.84
C CYS A 119 0.63 9.94 18.06
N VAL A 120 -0.30 9.55 17.20
CA VAL A 120 -1.12 10.50 16.47
C VAL A 120 -2.13 11.06 17.46
N TYR A 121 -2.40 12.36 17.42
CA TYR A 121 -3.48 12.95 18.23
C TYR A 121 -4.81 12.22 17.97
N PRO A 122 -5.63 11.90 19.00
CA PRO A 122 -5.55 12.29 20.42
C PRO A 122 -4.85 11.26 21.32
N TYR A 123 -4.11 10.31 20.75
CA TYR A 123 -3.43 9.26 21.51
C TYR A 123 -2.16 9.82 22.16
N ASN A 124 -1.97 9.50 23.44
CA ASN A 124 -0.75 9.77 24.20
C ASN A 124 0.08 8.49 24.30
N ASP A 125 1.39 8.65 24.43
CA ASP A 125 2.30 7.56 24.71
C ASP A 125 2.28 7.24 26.21
N PHE A 126 1.90 6.02 26.57
CA PHE A 126 1.99 5.48 27.91
C PHE A 126 2.75 4.16 27.86
N GLU A 127 3.95 4.15 28.44
CA GLU A 127 4.87 3.00 28.46
C GLU A 127 5.17 2.38 27.09
N GLY A 128 5.21 3.20 26.03
CA GLY A 128 5.49 2.74 24.68
C GLY A 128 4.26 2.25 23.94
N GLU A 129 3.05 2.47 24.45
CA GLU A 129 1.81 2.17 23.74
C GLU A 129 0.94 3.43 23.59
N CYS A 130 0.30 3.58 22.44
CA CYS A 130 -0.53 4.74 22.14
C CYS A 130 -1.97 4.52 22.62
N PHE A 131 -2.37 5.26 23.66
CA PHE A 131 -3.70 5.18 24.26
C PHE A 131 -4.39 6.53 24.33
N ILE A 132 -5.72 6.50 24.37
CA ILE A 132 -6.53 7.68 24.68
C ILE A 132 -6.66 7.75 26.20
N GLU A 133 -5.82 8.54 26.85
CA GLU A 133 -5.94 8.78 28.30
C GLU A 133 -7.08 9.76 28.61
N ASN A 134 -7.37 10.68 27.70
CA ASN A 134 -8.40 11.69 27.84
C ASN A 134 -9.30 11.69 26.62
N TRP A 135 -10.56 11.31 26.82
CA TRP A 135 -11.59 11.38 25.80
C TRP A 135 -11.87 12.86 25.50
N ALA A 136 -11.34 13.35 24.39
CA ALA A 136 -11.62 14.68 23.88
C ALA A 136 -12.55 14.56 22.66
N TRP A 137 -13.60 15.37 22.65
CA TRP A 137 -14.38 15.57 21.43
C TRP A 137 -13.55 16.39 20.46
N VAL A 138 -13.26 15.81 19.30
CA VAL A 138 -12.58 16.48 18.20
C VAL A 138 -13.60 16.87 17.16
N ASP A 139 -13.64 18.16 16.83
CA ASP A 139 -14.46 18.63 15.72
C ASP A 139 -13.84 18.21 14.39
N LEU A 140 -14.58 17.46 13.60
CA LEU A 140 -14.20 17.01 12.26
C LEU A 140 -14.80 17.89 11.16
N THR A 141 -15.21 19.12 11.46
CA THR A 141 -15.70 20.09 10.46
C THR A 141 -14.69 20.41 9.36
N ALA A 142 -13.38 20.25 9.63
CA ALA A 142 -12.31 20.38 8.65
C ALA A 142 -12.21 19.20 7.67
N ALA A 143 -12.99 18.12 7.86
CA ALA A 143 -13.05 17.01 6.91
C ALA A 143 -13.63 17.48 5.56
N GLU A 144 -12.99 17.08 4.48
CA GLU A 144 -13.35 17.49 3.12
C GLU A 144 -14.30 16.47 2.45
N GLY A 145 -14.95 16.87 1.36
CA GLY A 145 -15.81 15.99 0.55
C GLY A 145 -17.31 16.13 0.84
N GLY A 146 -18.10 15.21 0.28
CA GLY A 146 -19.56 15.20 0.36
C GLY A 146 -20.07 14.74 1.72
N ARG A 147 -19.89 15.57 2.75
CA ARG A 147 -20.32 15.26 4.11
C ARG A 147 -21.86 15.15 4.20
N PRO A 148 -22.39 14.29 5.08
CA PRO A 148 -23.82 14.19 5.31
C PRO A 148 -24.39 15.50 5.87
N ASP A 149 -25.64 15.80 5.51
CA ASP A 149 -26.43 16.81 6.22
C ASP A 149 -26.59 16.44 7.71
N ALA A 150 -26.89 17.45 8.53
CA ALA A 150 -27.20 17.28 9.95
C ALA A 150 -28.27 16.20 10.15
N ARG A 151 -28.10 15.35 11.17
CA ARG A 151 -28.99 14.20 11.41
C ARG A 151 -28.88 13.65 12.84
N ALA A 152 -29.94 12.98 13.31
CA ALA A 152 -30.01 12.21 14.55
C ALA A 152 -30.53 10.78 14.27
N GLY A 153 -30.28 9.84 15.20
CA GLY A 153 -30.82 8.48 15.10
C GLY A 153 -30.29 7.66 13.90
N HIS A 154 -29.15 8.03 13.34
CA HIS A 154 -28.50 7.30 12.25
C HIS A 154 -27.76 6.06 12.77
N ALA A 155 -27.58 5.04 11.93
CA ALA A 155 -26.76 3.89 12.28
C ALA A 155 -25.31 4.10 11.87
N VAL A 156 -24.38 3.57 12.68
CA VAL A 156 -22.93 3.68 12.46
C VAL A 156 -22.28 2.31 12.60
N ALA A 157 -21.31 2.03 11.74
CA ALA A 157 -20.39 0.90 11.90
C ALA A 157 -19.02 1.25 11.32
N THR A 158 -17.99 0.52 11.77
CA THR A 158 -16.60 0.76 11.36
C THR A 158 -16.00 -0.46 10.67
N VAL A 159 -15.23 -0.24 9.61
CA VAL A 159 -14.41 -1.28 8.95
C VAL A 159 -13.01 -0.73 8.71
N GLY A 160 -12.04 -1.25 9.47
CA GLY A 160 -10.68 -0.75 9.47
C GLY A 160 -10.66 0.74 9.84
N ARG A 161 -10.11 1.58 8.94
CA ARG A 161 -10.03 3.03 9.11
C ARG A 161 -11.29 3.82 8.71
N HIS A 162 -12.32 3.14 8.22
CA HIS A 162 -13.49 3.80 7.64
C HIS A 162 -14.68 3.73 8.59
N VAL A 163 -15.37 4.86 8.74
CA VAL A 163 -16.65 4.97 9.46
C VAL A 163 -17.77 5.06 8.43
N TYR A 164 -18.80 4.23 8.59
CA TYR A 164 -19.97 4.21 7.71
C TYR A 164 -21.20 4.72 8.46
N ILE A 165 -22.01 5.53 7.80
CA ILE A 165 -23.23 6.12 8.34
C ILE A 165 -24.39 5.84 7.38
N PHE A 166 -25.51 5.35 7.92
CA PHE A 166 -26.74 5.13 7.15
C PHE A 166 -27.96 5.77 7.83
N GLY A 167 -28.78 6.43 7.02
CA GLY A 167 -30.09 6.95 7.40
C GLY A 167 -30.07 8.02 8.51
N GLY A 168 -31.06 7.96 9.40
CA GLY A 168 -31.33 8.97 10.43
C GLY A 168 -32.41 9.97 10.02
N GLU A 169 -32.58 11.02 10.80
CA GLU A 169 -33.55 12.09 10.56
C GLU A 169 -32.99 13.47 10.86
N PHE A 170 -33.59 14.51 10.30
CA PHE A 170 -33.32 15.89 10.73
C PHE A 170 -34.62 16.65 10.89
N GLY A 171 -35.16 16.67 12.12
CA GLY A 171 -36.41 17.37 12.43
C GLY A 171 -37.55 17.00 11.48
N PHE A 172 -38.21 18.01 10.90
CA PHE A 172 -39.37 17.82 10.01
C PHE A 172 -39.02 17.34 8.59
N PHE A 173 -37.74 17.20 8.24
CA PHE A 173 -37.30 16.81 6.89
C PHE A 173 -37.39 15.31 6.60
N GLY A 174 -37.95 14.53 7.53
CA GLY A 174 -38.20 13.11 7.36
C GLY A 174 -36.96 12.23 7.52
N PHE A 175 -37.16 10.93 7.31
CA PHE A 175 -36.10 9.94 7.43
C PHE A 175 -35.24 9.90 6.17
N LYS A 176 -33.96 9.59 6.35
CA LYS A 176 -32.97 9.46 5.29
C LYS A 176 -32.70 7.98 4.99
N ASN A 177 -32.29 7.71 3.75
CA ASN A 177 -31.81 6.42 3.25
C ASN A 177 -30.48 6.56 2.48
N ASP A 178 -29.74 7.62 2.78
CA ASP A 178 -28.42 7.90 2.24
C ASP A 178 -27.34 7.13 3.01
N PHE A 179 -26.22 6.88 2.35
CA PHE A 179 -25.12 6.09 2.88
C PHE A 179 -23.80 6.83 2.67
N TYR A 180 -23.04 7.02 3.75
CA TYR A 180 -21.79 7.78 3.72
C TYR A 180 -20.64 6.97 4.29
N LYS A 181 -19.44 7.31 3.83
CA LYS A 181 -18.17 6.83 4.38
C LYS A 181 -17.28 8.02 4.75
N LEU A 182 -16.71 7.97 5.94
CA LEU A 182 -15.63 8.85 6.38
C LEU A 182 -14.32 8.04 6.45
N ASP A 183 -13.30 8.55 5.79
CA ASP A 183 -11.94 7.99 5.82
C ASP A 183 -11.08 8.73 6.85
N LEU A 184 -10.67 8.02 7.90
CA LEU A 184 -9.83 8.54 9.00
C LEU A 184 -8.32 8.36 8.77
N GLY A 185 -7.91 7.76 7.65
CA GLY A 185 -6.48 7.54 7.34
C GLY A 185 -5.84 8.58 6.42
N VAL A 186 -6.58 9.64 6.07
CA VAL A 186 -6.08 10.77 5.27
C VAL A 186 -6.25 12.06 6.07
N VAL A 187 -5.36 13.03 5.85
CA VAL A 187 -5.42 14.35 6.51
C VAL A 187 -5.44 15.43 5.43
N PRO A 188 -6.51 16.24 5.33
CA PRO A 188 -7.73 16.20 6.14
C PRO A 188 -8.56 14.93 5.89
N ASN A 189 -9.36 14.51 6.88
CA ASN A 189 -10.26 13.36 6.75
C ASN A 189 -11.21 13.57 5.57
N GLN A 190 -11.63 12.48 4.89
CA GLN A 190 -12.39 12.60 3.64
C GLN A 190 -13.74 11.90 3.72
N TRP A 191 -14.80 12.63 3.38
CA TRP A 191 -16.16 12.13 3.21
C TRP A 191 -16.43 11.66 1.78
N THR A 192 -17.17 10.57 1.65
CA THR A 192 -17.69 10.06 0.37
C THR A 192 -19.17 9.72 0.52
N ASP A 193 -20.01 10.27 -0.36
CA ASP A 193 -21.39 9.84 -0.52
C ASP A 193 -21.43 8.54 -1.34
N LEU A 194 -21.92 7.48 -0.74
CA LEU A 194 -22.02 6.15 -1.33
C LEU A 194 -23.42 5.85 -1.87
N THR A 195 -24.40 6.74 -1.65
CA THR A 195 -25.83 6.53 -1.96
C THR A 195 -26.07 6.19 -3.44
N THR A 196 -25.30 6.81 -4.34
CA THR A 196 -25.43 6.63 -5.80
C THR A 196 -24.19 6.01 -6.44
N SER A 197 -23.24 5.52 -5.63
CA SER A 197 -21.96 5.06 -6.18
C SER A 197 -22.14 3.73 -6.93
N SER A 198 -21.99 3.75 -8.25
CA SER A 198 -21.93 2.54 -9.08
C SER A 198 -20.68 1.68 -8.80
N ALA A 199 -19.72 2.24 -8.06
CA ALA A 199 -18.46 1.60 -7.67
C ALA A 199 -18.59 0.64 -6.48
N HIS A 200 -19.69 0.72 -5.71
CA HIS A 200 -19.98 -0.23 -4.64
C HIS A 200 -21.19 -1.05 -5.03
N PRO A 201 -21.04 -2.35 -5.35
CA PRO A 201 -22.17 -3.20 -5.66
C PRO A 201 -23.00 -3.38 -4.40
N VAL A 202 -24.03 -2.54 -4.22
CA VAL A 202 -25.12 -2.81 -3.31
C VAL A 202 -25.82 -4.04 -3.89
N SER A 203 -25.43 -5.21 -3.41
CA SER A 203 -26.06 -6.48 -3.78
C SER A 203 -27.45 -6.52 -3.16
N GLY A 204 -28.47 -6.10 -3.92
CA GLY A 204 -29.87 -6.16 -3.51
C GLY A 204 -30.53 -4.80 -3.35
N TYR A 205 -31.68 -4.77 -2.67
CA TYR A 205 -32.42 -3.54 -2.41
C TYR A 205 -31.77 -2.76 -1.27
N ALA A 206 -31.39 -1.51 -1.53
CA ALA A 206 -30.96 -0.60 -0.47
C ALA A 206 -32.08 -0.47 0.59
N PRO A 207 -31.75 -0.41 1.89
CA PRO A 207 -32.77 -0.25 2.91
C PRO A 207 -33.55 1.06 2.69
N GLY A 208 -34.87 1.01 2.94
CA GLY A 208 -35.69 2.23 2.94
C GLY A 208 -35.31 3.19 4.07
N ALA A 209 -35.81 4.43 3.95
CA ALA A 209 -35.52 5.50 4.90
C ALA A 209 -35.97 5.17 6.33
N ARG A 210 -35.07 5.38 7.30
CA ARG A 210 -35.28 4.95 8.70
C ARG A 210 -34.39 5.69 9.69
N GLN A 211 -34.79 5.66 10.96
CA GLN A 211 -34.03 6.14 12.10
C GLN A 211 -34.13 5.17 13.29
N GLY A 212 -33.30 5.35 14.32
CA GLY A 212 -33.33 4.55 15.55
C GLY A 212 -32.98 3.07 15.32
N HIS A 213 -32.15 2.80 14.31
CA HIS A 213 -31.74 1.47 13.89
C HIS A 213 -30.25 1.23 14.13
N GLY A 214 -29.80 -0.01 13.99
CA GLY A 214 -28.38 -0.40 14.15
C GLY A 214 -27.75 -0.85 12.84
N MET A 215 -26.43 -0.82 12.80
CA MET A 215 -25.59 -1.37 11.72
C MET A 215 -24.42 -2.09 12.39
N ALA A 216 -23.96 -3.19 11.79
CA ALA A 216 -22.88 -4.01 12.34
C ALA A 216 -21.90 -4.38 11.24
N ALA A 217 -20.62 -4.50 11.60
CA ALA A 217 -19.59 -4.94 10.69
C ALA A 217 -19.26 -6.43 10.89
N ALA A 218 -19.17 -7.20 9.80
CA ALA A 218 -18.74 -8.59 9.81
C ALA A 218 -17.93 -8.92 8.56
N GLY A 219 -16.78 -9.60 8.73
CA GLY A 219 -15.95 -10.03 7.60
C GLY A 219 -15.46 -8.90 6.69
N GLY A 220 -15.21 -7.72 7.25
CA GLY A 220 -14.76 -6.54 6.48
C GLY A 220 -15.89 -5.84 5.69
N ARG A 221 -17.14 -6.09 6.03
CA ARG A 221 -18.34 -5.49 5.40
C ARG A 221 -19.28 -4.94 6.46
N VAL A 222 -20.07 -3.94 6.08
CA VAL A 222 -21.19 -3.37 6.85
C VAL A 222 -22.51 -3.60 6.13
#